data_AF-A0A950QEG2-F1
#
_entry.id   AF-A0A950QEG2-F1
#
_cell.length_a   1.000
_cell.length_b   1.000
_cell.length_c   1.000
_cell.angle_alpha   90.00
_cell.angle_beta   90.00
_cell.angle_gamma   90.00
#
_symmetry.space_group_name_H-M   'P 1'
#
loop_
_entity.id
_entity.type
_entity.pdbx_description
1 polymer ?
#
loop_
_entity_poly.entity_id
_entity_poly.type
_entity_poly.pdbx_seq_one_letter_code
_entity_poly.pdbx_strand_id
1 'polypeptide(L)'
;FLRHKFIDHTHSTAILALTDQPDGEALTREVFGKRLAYVPYTIPGFALAKSVAAVFDSNPQAEGAILLKHGIFTFADDARVSYESMIEFVTMAEERLQRRRKTFMQVRLPEELARTAAIAPILRGACAISRDEQAGTVKRQILCFRTSPAILDYVNGAELSRYSQQGVVTPDHTIRTKNWPLAVPAPEAGKLDDWKRAVEKAVGDFVARYHDYFARNNEHAQPKKKELDPVPRVILVRGKGLFGLGATAKDAAIAADIAENTVQVITDAEAVGRYEPIPEADQFDVEYWSLEQAKLGKSAEKVLARQICVVTGGGSGIGAATVRAMAAEGAEVAVLDRDGAAAIEVARKISKTALAIACDVTQPDEVKRAFDEVAKAFGGVDIVVSNAGAAWQGRIGEVDEETLRKSFELNFFAHQAVAQNAVRVFLAQGTGGCLLFNTSKQAINPGRDFGPYGLPKAATLFLMKQYALDYGKDGIRANAVNADRIRSGLLTDEMVAARAEARGISEAQYMSGNLLGREVYASEVAEAFVYLAHAEKTTAAVITVDGGNIEASLR
;
A
#
# COMPACT_ATOMS: atom_id res chain seq x y z
N PHE A 1 -33.64 27.51 0.61
CA PHE A 1 -33.00 26.57 -0.32
C PHE A 1 -33.17 27.10 -1.72
N LEU A 2 -32.29 26.74 -2.66
CA LEU A 2 -32.46 27.08 -4.06
C LEU A 2 -33.77 26.47 -4.58
N ARG A 3 -34.48 27.21 -5.44
CA ARG A 3 -35.83 26.86 -5.92
C ARG A 3 -35.85 25.93 -7.15
N HIS A 4 -34.70 25.77 -7.80
CA HIS A 4 -34.55 25.01 -9.05
C HIS A 4 -34.62 23.50 -8.81
N LYS A 5 -35.10 22.77 -9.81
CA LYS A 5 -35.21 21.29 -9.74
C LYS A 5 -33.87 20.57 -9.79
N PHE A 6 -32.93 21.06 -10.59
CA PHE A 6 -31.61 20.46 -10.79
C PHE A 6 -30.55 21.43 -10.29
N ILE A 7 -29.63 20.91 -9.47
CA ILE A 7 -28.54 21.66 -8.86
C ILE A 7 -27.30 20.77 -8.98
N ASP A 8 -26.32 21.21 -9.76
CA ASP A 8 -25.04 20.53 -9.88
C ASP A 8 -24.01 21.25 -9.03
N HIS A 9 -23.16 20.47 -8.36
CA HIS A 9 -22.09 20.96 -7.52
C HIS A 9 -20.79 20.27 -7.87
N THR A 10 -19.73 21.04 -8.08
CA THR A 10 -18.40 20.48 -8.27
C THR A 10 -17.34 21.24 -7.49
N HIS A 11 -16.29 20.50 -7.15
CA HIS A 11 -15.02 20.99 -6.64
C HIS A 11 -13.99 20.96 -7.77
N SER A 12 -14.31 21.62 -8.89
CA SER A 12 -13.44 21.56 -10.07
C SER A 12 -12.09 22.24 -9.79
N THR A 13 -11.01 21.63 -10.27
CA THR A 13 -9.63 22.10 -10.08
C THR A 13 -9.48 23.57 -10.47
N ALA A 14 -10.03 23.98 -11.62
CA ALA A 14 -9.88 25.33 -12.13
C ALA A 14 -10.59 26.39 -11.26
N ILE A 15 -11.78 26.07 -10.75
CA ILE A 15 -12.50 26.97 -9.85
C ILE A 15 -11.75 27.09 -8.52
N LEU A 16 -11.25 25.98 -7.99
CA LEU A 16 -10.48 25.97 -6.75
C LEU A 16 -9.18 26.75 -6.91
N ALA A 17 -8.47 26.58 -8.02
CA ALA A 17 -7.25 27.33 -8.29
C ALA A 17 -7.48 28.85 -8.33
N LEU A 18 -8.64 29.33 -8.79
CA LEU A 18 -8.99 30.76 -8.74
C LEU A 18 -9.49 31.21 -7.37
N THR A 19 -10.29 30.39 -6.69
CA THR A 19 -10.94 30.78 -5.42
C THR A 19 -10.02 30.64 -4.21
N ASP A 20 -9.11 29.66 -4.21
CA ASP A 20 -8.09 29.43 -3.18
C ASP A 20 -6.90 30.39 -3.28
N GLN A 21 -7.21 31.68 -3.46
CA GLN A 21 -6.25 32.78 -3.44
C GLN A 21 -6.75 33.92 -2.55
N PRO A 22 -5.89 34.80 -2.02
CA PRO A 22 -6.31 35.93 -1.18
C PRO A 22 -7.32 36.85 -1.87
N ASP A 23 -7.22 37.01 -3.18
CA ASP A 23 -8.07 37.82 -4.05
C ASP A 23 -9.03 36.99 -4.91
N GLY A 24 -9.36 35.76 -4.47
CA GLY A 24 -10.13 34.79 -5.26
C GLY A 24 -11.52 35.28 -5.70
N GLU A 25 -12.17 36.16 -4.92
CA GLU A 25 -13.42 36.79 -5.34
C GLU A 25 -13.21 37.75 -6.53
N ALA A 26 -12.15 38.56 -6.50
CA ALA A 26 -11.84 39.48 -7.59
C ALA A 26 -11.49 38.71 -8.87
N LEU A 27 -10.70 37.64 -8.74
CA LEU A 27 -10.33 36.75 -9.86
C LEU A 27 -11.56 36.09 -10.47
N THR A 28 -12.46 35.55 -9.66
CA THR A 28 -13.69 34.94 -10.18
C THR A 28 -14.67 35.96 -10.75
N ARG A 29 -14.74 37.17 -10.20
CA ARG A 29 -15.50 38.28 -10.78
C ARG A 29 -14.97 38.74 -12.13
N GLU A 30 -13.65 38.70 -12.35
CA GLU A 30 -13.03 38.97 -13.66
C GLU A 30 -13.54 37.99 -14.72
N VAL A 31 -13.72 36.72 -14.36
CA VAL A 31 -14.13 35.65 -15.28
C VAL A 31 -15.64 35.64 -15.50
N PHE A 32 -16.42 35.66 -14.42
CA PHE A 32 -17.86 35.36 -14.48
C PHE A 32 -18.76 36.61 -14.40
N GLY A 33 -18.21 37.74 -13.95
CA GLY A 33 -18.94 39.00 -13.84
C GLY A 33 -20.22 38.85 -13.03
N LYS A 34 -21.35 39.25 -13.61
CA LYS A 34 -22.68 39.18 -12.98
C LYS A 34 -23.44 37.89 -13.26
N ARG A 35 -22.91 36.98 -14.09
CA ARG A 35 -23.56 35.71 -14.44
C ARG A 35 -23.64 34.78 -13.24
N LEU A 36 -22.64 34.81 -12.37
CA LEU A 36 -22.61 34.03 -11.14
C LEU A 36 -22.78 34.93 -9.91
N ALA A 37 -23.41 34.37 -8.88
CA ALA A 37 -23.40 34.96 -7.55
C ALA A 37 -22.14 34.51 -6.77
N TYR A 38 -21.71 35.28 -5.78
CA TYR A 38 -20.49 35.01 -5.02
C TYR A 38 -20.85 34.87 -3.55
N VAL A 39 -20.59 33.68 -3.02
CA VAL A 39 -20.91 33.30 -1.65
C VAL A 39 -19.60 33.26 -0.86
N PRO A 40 -19.45 34.09 0.19
CA PRO A 40 -18.29 34.01 1.08
C PRO A 40 -18.14 32.62 1.68
N TYR A 41 -16.90 32.27 2.06
CA TYR A 41 -16.66 30.99 2.71
C TYR A 41 -17.55 30.83 3.94
N THR A 42 -18.12 29.64 4.09
CA THR A 42 -18.89 29.22 5.25
C THR A 42 -18.74 27.71 5.36
N ILE A 43 -18.68 27.19 6.59
CA ILE A 43 -18.56 25.74 6.82
C ILE A 43 -19.63 24.96 6.05
N PRO A 44 -19.27 23.85 5.37
CA PRO A 44 -20.22 23.03 4.62
C PRO A 44 -21.40 22.55 5.48
N GLY A 45 -22.56 22.36 4.84
CA GLY A 45 -23.78 21.89 5.49
C GLY A 45 -24.89 22.95 5.49
N PHE A 46 -25.71 22.97 6.55
CA PHE A 46 -26.93 23.78 6.59
C PHE A 46 -26.64 25.30 6.57
N ALA A 47 -25.55 25.74 7.20
CA ALA A 47 -25.14 27.15 7.19
C ALA A 47 -24.83 27.64 5.76
N LEU A 48 -24.01 26.88 5.02
CA LEU A 48 -23.73 27.14 3.61
C LEU A 48 -25.01 27.15 2.77
N ALA A 49 -25.91 26.18 2.95
CA ALA A 49 -27.17 26.12 2.22
C ALA A 49 -28.06 27.38 2.45
N LYS A 50 -28.06 27.94 3.67
CA LYS A 50 -28.75 29.20 3.97
C LYS A 50 -28.05 30.40 3.33
N SER A 51 -26.71 30.44 3.36
CA SER A 51 -25.91 31.50 2.75
C SER A 51 -26.15 31.58 1.24
N VAL A 52 -26.10 30.43 0.56
CA VAL A 52 -26.39 30.30 -0.88
C VAL A 52 -27.81 30.79 -1.21
N ALA A 53 -28.81 30.40 -0.43
CA ALA A 53 -30.19 30.85 -0.65
C ALA A 53 -30.33 32.38 -0.50
N ALA A 54 -29.75 32.98 0.54
CA ALA A 54 -29.83 34.42 0.77
C ALA A 54 -29.12 35.24 -0.33
N VAL A 55 -27.96 34.78 -0.77
CA VAL A 55 -27.21 35.41 -1.86
C VAL A 55 -27.96 35.29 -3.18
N PHE A 56 -28.59 34.14 -3.46
CA PHE A 56 -29.42 33.96 -4.64
C PHE A 56 -30.69 34.82 -4.62
N ASP A 57 -31.39 34.91 -3.50
CA ASP A 57 -32.59 35.75 -3.36
C ASP A 57 -32.30 37.22 -3.63
N SER A 58 -31.08 37.66 -3.30
CA SER A 58 -30.57 39.02 -3.59
C SER A 58 -30.14 39.21 -5.04
N ASN A 59 -29.95 38.12 -5.81
CA ASN A 59 -29.47 38.16 -7.18
C ASN A 59 -30.14 37.06 -8.04
N PRO A 60 -31.48 37.14 -8.25
CA PRO A 60 -32.28 36.04 -8.78
C PRO A 60 -32.02 35.73 -10.27
N GLN A 61 -31.20 36.55 -10.94
CA GLN A 61 -30.79 36.39 -12.33
C GLN A 61 -29.47 35.62 -12.48
N ALA A 62 -28.81 35.25 -11.38
CA ALA A 62 -27.58 34.47 -11.44
C ALA A 62 -27.86 33.08 -12.02
N GLU A 63 -27.01 32.64 -12.96
CA GLU A 63 -27.03 31.34 -13.63
C GLU A 63 -26.35 30.24 -12.77
N GLY A 64 -25.66 30.65 -11.71
CA GLY A 64 -24.97 29.77 -10.77
C GLY A 64 -24.37 30.55 -9.60
N ALA A 65 -23.57 29.88 -8.78
CA ALA A 65 -22.89 30.49 -7.64
C ALA A 65 -21.46 29.98 -7.45
N ILE A 66 -20.51 30.89 -7.28
CA ILE A 66 -19.17 30.60 -6.77
C ILE A 66 -19.22 30.58 -5.25
N LEU A 67 -18.77 29.47 -4.67
CA LEU A 67 -18.54 29.31 -3.25
C LEU A 67 -17.05 29.52 -3.01
N LEU A 68 -16.67 30.66 -2.45
CA LEU A 68 -15.26 30.98 -2.21
C LEU A 68 -14.64 29.92 -1.29
N LYS A 69 -13.45 29.43 -1.66
CA LYS A 69 -12.72 28.34 -0.99
C LYS A 69 -13.45 27.00 -0.91
N HIS A 70 -14.36 26.75 -1.84
CA HIS A 70 -15.17 25.52 -1.82
C HIS A 70 -15.44 24.99 -3.22
N GLY A 71 -16.02 25.78 -4.13
CA GLY A 71 -16.37 25.27 -5.47
C GLY A 71 -17.45 26.09 -6.18
N ILE A 72 -18.22 25.43 -7.03
CA ILE A 72 -19.25 26.06 -7.87
C ILE A 72 -20.58 25.30 -7.78
N PHE A 73 -21.69 26.02 -7.85
CA PHE A 73 -23.01 25.50 -8.16
C PHE A 73 -23.50 26.03 -9.51
N THR A 74 -24.15 25.18 -10.27
CA THR A 74 -25.08 25.58 -11.34
C THR A 74 -26.45 25.02 -11.04
N PHE A 75 -27.49 25.67 -11.56
CA PHE A 75 -28.86 25.25 -11.25
C PHE A 75 -29.82 25.67 -12.35
N ALA A 76 -30.79 24.82 -12.64
CA ALA A 76 -31.86 25.07 -13.62
C ALA A 76 -33.07 24.17 -13.39
N ASP A 77 -34.20 24.49 -14.03
CA ASP A 77 -35.38 23.60 -14.04
C ASP A 77 -35.26 22.47 -15.07
N ASP A 78 -34.24 22.53 -15.93
CA ASP A 78 -33.84 21.51 -16.89
C ASP A 78 -32.45 20.96 -16.55
N ALA A 79 -32.30 19.63 -16.51
CA ALA A 79 -31.07 18.97 -16.10
C ALA A 79 -29.91 19.23 -17.08
N ARG A 80 -30.20 19.29 -18.39
CA ARG A 80 -29.18 19.51 -19.41
C ARG A 80 -28.63 20.92 -19.30
N VAL A 81 -29.49 21.93 -19.10
CA VAL A 81 -29.06 23.32 -18.91
C VAL A 81 -28.15 23.47 -17.68
N SER A 82 -28.51 22.87 -16.54
CA SER A 82 -27.67 22.91 -15.33
C SER A 82 -26.27 22.33 -15.58
N TYR A 83 -26.21 21.17 -16.26
CA TYR A 83 -24.97 20.47 -16.55
C TYR A 83 -24.12 21.17 -17.62
N GLU A 84 -24.71 21.65 -18.71
CA GLU A 84 -24.00 22.39 -19.76
C GLU A 84 -23.44 23.72 -19.22
N SER A 85 -24.17 24.39 -18.33
CA SER A 85 -23.68 25.60 -17.64
C SER A 85 -22.45 25.28 -16.77
N MET A 86 -22.43 24.13 -16.09
CA MET A 86 -21.27 23.70 -15.29
C MET A 86 -20.03 23.57 -16.18
N ILE A 87 -20.18 22.91 -17.33
CA ILE A 87 -19.08 22.75 -18.31
C ILE A 87 -18.61 24.13 -18.80
N GLU A 88 -19.54 25.02 -19.16
CA GLU A 88 -19.21 26.36 -19.64
C GLU A 88 -18.39 27.14 -18.61
N PHE A 89 -18.88 27.25 -17.37
CA PHE A 89 -18.20 28.05 -16.34
C PHE A 89 -16.86 27.46 -15.92
N VAL A 90 -16.73 26.12 -15.86
CA VAL A 90 -15.44 25.48 -15.60
C VAL A 90 -14.46 25.75 -16.75
N THR A 91 -14.91 25.64 -18.01
CA THR A 91 -14.09 25.95 -19.20
C THR A 91 -13.59 27.40 -19.16
N MET A 92 -14.44 28.36 -18.79
CA MET A 92 -14.02 29.76 -18.66
C MET A 92 -12.92 29.95 -17.59
N ALA A 93 -13.00 29.22 -16.47
CA ALA A 93 -11.94 29.24 -15.46
C ALA A 93 -10.63 28.64 -15.98
N GLU A 94 -10.70 27.50 -16.68
CA GLU A 94 -9.54 26.86 -17.31
C GLU A 94 -8.85 27.80 -18.29
N GLU A 95 -9.61 28.46 -19.16
CA GLU A 95 -9.08 29.46 -20.11
C GLU A 95 -8.42 30.64 -19.40
N ARG A 96 -8.96 31.09 -18.27
CA ARG A 96 -8.35 32.16 -17.47
C ARG A 96 -7.02 31.74 -16.85
N LEU A 97 -6.91 30.49 -16.39
CA LEU A 97 -5.68 29.96 -15.79
C LEU A 97 -4.54 29.77 -16.79
N GLN A 98 -4.83 29.74 -18.10
CA GLN A 98 -3.80 29.72 -19.15
C GLN A 98 -3.16 31.10 -19.39
N ARG A 99 -3.73 32.17 -18.86
CA ARG A 99 -3.26 33.55 -19.09
C ARG A 99 -2.32 34.00 -17.96
N ARG A 100 -1.23 34.67 -18.33
CA ARG A 100 -0.28 35.34 -17.40
C ARG A 100 0.30 34.41 -16.31
N ARG A 101 0.62 33.18 -16.69
CA ARG A 101 1.24 32.18 -15.80
C ARG A 101 2.71 32.53 -15.52
N LYS A 102 3.10 32.44 -14.25
CA LYS A 102 4.49 32.49 -13.78
C LYS A 102 5.14 31.12 -13.96
N THR A 103 6.45 31.12 -14.18
CA THR A 103 7.26 29.91 -14.20
C THR A 103 7.76 29.59 -12.80
N PHE A 104 7.66 28.32 -12.39
CA PHE A 104 8.17 27.86 -11.11
C PHE A 104 9.70 27.79 -11.17
N MET A 105 10.37 28.46 -10.24
CA MET A 105 11.81 28.26 -10.06
C MET A 105 12.06 26.86 -9.53
N GLN A 106 12.91 26.10 -10.22
CA GLN A 106 13.23 24.72 -9.87
C GLN A 106 14.50 24.65 -9.02
N VAL A 107 14.57 23.68 -8.10
CA VAL A 107 15.80 23.42 -7.34
C VAL A 107 16.79 22.60 -8.14
N ARG A 108 18.08 22.74 -7.83
CA ARG A 108 19.11 21.85 -8.36
C ARG A 108 18.98 20.49 -7.68
N LEU A 109 18.84 19.44 -8.49
CA LEU A 109 18.83 18.06 -8.05
C LEU A 109 20.25 17.46 -8.10
N PRO A 110 20.54 16.42 -7.29
CA PRO A 110 21.71 15.57 -7.48
C PRO A 110 21.77 14.99 -8.90
N GLU A 111 22.98 14.66 -9.36
CA GLU A 111 23.19 14.07 -10.70
C GLU A 111 22.53 12.70 -10.83
N GLU A 112 22.69 11.86 -9.82
CA GLU A 112 22.07 10.54 -9.77
C GLU A 112 21.15 10.40 -8.56
N LEU A 113 19.91 9.96 -8.82
CA LEU A 113 18.90 9.78 -7.80
C LEU A 113 18.66 8.29 -7.52
N ALA A 114 18.62 7.91 -6.24
CA ALA A 114 18.36 6.54 -5.81
C ALA A 114 17.04 5.98 -6.36
N ARG A 115 16.97 4.67 -6.63
CA ARG A 115 15.78 4.04 -7.23
C ARG A 115 14.57 4.10 -6.27
N THR A 116 13.36 4.23 -6.82
CA THR A 116 12.11 4.23 -6.03
C THR A 116 11.99 3.01 -5.11
N ALA A 117 12.36 1.82 -5.62
CA ALA A 117 12.35 0.57 -4.85
C ALA A 117 13.33 0.55 -3.66
N ALA A 118 14.37 1.40 -3.67
CA ALA A 118 15.31 1.52 -2.56
C ALA A 118 14.83 2.50 -1.49
N ILE A 119 14.11 3.54 -1.88
CA ILE A 119 13.63 4.60 -0.97
C ILE A 119 12.28 4.27 -0.34
N ALA A 120 11.41 3.53 -1.02
CA ALA A 120 10.05 3.28 -0.55
C ALA A 120 10.02 2.52 0.80
N PRO A 121 10.85 1.47 1.03
CA PRO A 121 10.94 0.82 2.34
C PRO A 121 11.39 1.76 3.46
N ILE A 122 12.33 2.67 3.18
CA ILE A 122 12.81 3.67 4.14
C ILE A 122 11.67 4.62 4.55
N LEU A 123 10.96 5.18 3.56
CA LEU A 123 9.80 6.06 3.81
C LEU A 123 8.73 5.33 4.62
N ARG A 124 8.41 4.09 4.24
CA ARG A 124 7.41 3.26 4.90
C ARG A 124 7.78 2.96 6.35
N GLY A 125 9.04 2.63 6.59
CA GLY A 125 9.60 2.37 7.91
C GLY A 125 9.50 3.60 8.82
N ALA A 126 9.94 4.75 8.32
CA ALA A 126 9.91 6.01 9.08
C ALA A 126 8.47 6.44 9.45
N CYS A 127 7.47 6.08 8.64
CA CYS A 127 6.05 6.37 8.92
C CYS A 127 5.32 5.27 9.70
N ALA A 128 6.02 4.26 10.22
CA ALA A 128 5.41 3.23 11.07
C ALA A 128 5.20 3.77 12.50
N ILE A 129 4.02 3.49 13.07
CA ILE A 129 3.64 3.94 14.42
C ILE A 129 3.89 2.80 15.39
N SER A 130 4.48 3.07 16.56
CA SER A 130 4.54 2.07 17.63
C SER A 130 3.13 1.62 18.02
N ARG A 131 2.87 0.31 17.94
CA ARG A 131 1.63 -0.32 18.41
C ARG A 131 1.76 -0.76 19.87
N ASP A 132 2.92 -1.32 20.19
CA ASP A 132 3.35 -1.66 21.54
C ASP A 132 4.87 -1.47 21.58
N GLU A 133 5.31 -0.41 22.27
CA GLU A 133 6.71 -0.02 22.38
C GLU A 133 7.52 -1.05 23.16
N GLN A 134 6.93 -1.68 24.19
CA GLN A 134 7.59 -2.69 25.00
C GLN A 134 7.77 -3.99 24.22
N ALA A 135 6.79 -4.34 23.37
CA ALA A 135 6.89 -5.50 22.48
C ALA A 135 7.64 -5.22 21.17
N GLY A 136 8.02 -3.97 20.90
CA GLY A 136 8.68 -3.57 19.65
C GLY A 136 7.81 -3.75 18.40
N THR A 137 6.48 -3.74 18.55
CA THR A 137 5.56 -3.97 17.43
C THR A 137 5.06 -2.67 16.84
N VAL A 138 4.92 -2.62 15.51
CA VAL A 138 4.57 -1.39 14.79
C VAL A 138 3.36 -1.57 13.88
N LYS A 139 2.69 -0.45 13.63
CA LYS A 139 1.59 -0.28 12.69
C LYS A 139 2.12 0.46 11.46
N ARG A 140 2.29 -0.30 10.38
CA ARG A 140 2.87 0.18 9.11
C ARG A 140 1.82 0.86 8.22
N GLN A 141 2.24 1.39 7.08
CA GLN A 141 1.32 1.89 6.04
C GLN A 141 1.57 1.15 4.72
N ILE A 142 0.57 1.08 3.86
CA ILE A 142 0.74 0.76 2.44
C ILE A 142 1.00 2.06 1.70
N LEU A 143 1.94 2.06 0.76
CA LEU A 143 2.31 3.22 -0.04
C LEU A 143 1.80 3.06 -1.47
N CYS A 144 1.52 4.18 -2.13
CA CYS A 144 1.20 4.24 -3.55
C CYS A 144 2.00 5.36 -4.22
N PHE A 145 2.94 5.00 -5.09
CA PHE A 145 3.81 5.96 -5.78
C PHE A 145 3.15 6.54 -7.03
N ARG A 146 3.31 7.85 -7.25
CA ARG A 146 2.90 8.59 -8.46
C ARG A 146 4.00 9.53 -8.91
N THR A 147 4.18 9.60 -10.21
CA THR A 147 5.08 10.55 -10.86
C THR A 147 4.53 10.92 -12.23
N SER A 148 4.59 12.20 -12.54
CA SER A 148 4.21 12.80 -13.82
C SER A 148 5.02 14.10 -13.97
N PRO A 149 5.12 14.69 -15.18
CA PRO A 149 5.77 15.99 -15.34
C PRO A 149 5.20 17.06 -14.40
N ALA A 150 3.87 17.13 -14.26
CA ALA A 150 3.20 18.06 -13.36
C ALA A 150 3.58 17.84 -11.88
N ILE A 151 3.64 16.57 -11.44
CA ILE A 151 4.10 16.24 -10.08
C ILE A 151 5.57 16.64 -9.91
N LEU A 152 6.43 16.38 -10.89
CA LEU A 152 7.86 16.71 -10.81
C LEU A 152 8.08 18.21 -10.75
N ASP A 153 7.38 18.99 -11.57
CA ASP A 153 7.46 20.45 -11.55
C ASP A 153 7.04 21.03 -10.19
N TYR A 154 6.02 20.43 -9.56
CA TYR A 154 5.55 20.80 -8.24
C TYR A 154 6.53 20.40 -7.13
N VAL A 155 7.00 19.15 -7.08
CA VAL A 155 7.90 18.73 -5.98
C VAL A 155 9.29 19.35 -6.10
N ASN A 156 9.72 19.73 -7.30
CA ASN A 156 11.03 20.35 -7.52
C ASN A 156 10.99 21.88 -7.40
N GLY A 157 9.83 22.49 -7.20
CA GLY A 157 9.73 23.93 -6.97
C GLY A 157 10.55 24.40 -5.76
N ALA A 158 11.22 25.54 -5.93
CA ALA A 158 12.08 26.16 -4.92
C ALA A 158 11.30 26.51 -3.65
N GLU A 159 10.04 26.92 -3.81
CA GLU A 159 9.13 27.29 -2.72
C GLU A 159 8.26 26.13 -2.21
N LEU A 160 8.61 24.86 -2.49
CA LEU A 160 7.83 23.69 -2.04
C LEU A 160 7.45 23.76 -0.56
N SER A 161 8.40 24.11 0.30
CA SER A 161 8.19 24.24 1.75
C SER A 161 7.21 25.35 2.14
N ARG A 162 6.90 26.29 1.25
CA ARG A 162 5.88 27.32 1.45
C ARG A 162 4.52 26.82 0.97
N TYR A 163 4.35 26.62 -0.35
CA TYR A 163 3.00 26.41 -0.90
C TYR A 163 2.40 25.06 -0.51
N SER A 164 3.21 24.00 -0.34
CA SER A 164 2.68 22.69 0.08
C SER A 164 2.23 22.66 1.54
N GLN A 165 2.62 23.66 2.34
CA GLN A 165 2.43 23.67 3.79
C GLN A 165 1.31 24.61 4.25
N GLN A 166 0.55 25.20 3.30
CA GLN A 166 -0.53 26.15 3.62
C GLN A 166 -1.81 25.47 4.12
N GLY A 167 -2.05 24.22 3.74
CA GLY A 167 -3.27 23.49 4.04
C GLY A 167 -3.82 22.78 2.81
N VAL A 168 -5.10 22.41 2.86
CA VAL A 168 -5.76 21.62 1.83
C VAL A 168 -6.75 22.41 1.00
N VAL A 169 -7.00 21.89 -0.21
CA VAL A 169 -7.88 22.49 -1.21
C VAL A 169 -9.36 22.33 -0.88
N THR A 170 -9.79 21.14 -0.47
CA THR A 170 -11.22 20.87 -0.18
C THR A 170 -11.40 20.05 1.11
N PRO A 171 -12.61 19.99 1.69
CA PRO A 171 -12.89 19.14 2.85
C PRO A 171 -12.53 17.66 2.70
N ASP A 172 -12.73 17.09 1.50
CA ASP A 172 -12.40 15.69 1.23
C ASP A 172 -10.89 15.43 1.31
N HIS A 173 -10.07 16.45 1.03
CA HIS A 173 -8.63 16.37 1.22
C HIS A 173 -8.29 16.25 2.71
N THR A 174 -8.91 17.08 3.56
CA THR A 174 -8.63 17.10 5.00
C THR A 174 -8.72 15.71 5.64
N ILE A 175 -9.77 14.95 5.34
CA ILE A 175 -10.01 13.64 5.97
C ILE A 175 -9.19 12.49 5.35
N ARG A 176 -8.66 12.65 4.13
CA ARG A 176 -7.92 11.61 3.40
C ARG A 176 -6.42 11.83 3.40
N THR A 177 -5.97 13.07 3.30
CA THR A 177 -4.55 13.45 3.16
C THR A 177 -3.99 14.16 4.39
N LYS A 178 -4.83 14.54 5.36
CA LYS A 178 -4.50 15.53 6.40
C LYS A 178 -4.14 16.90 5.81
N ASN A 179 -3.86 17.86 6.68
CA ASN A 179 -3.62 19.25 6.27
C ASN A 179 -2.33 19.46 5.48
N TRP A 180 -1.30 18.65 5.75
CA TRP A 180 0.02 18.87 5.18
C TRP A 180 0.61 17.56 4.64
N PRO A 181 1.27 17.60 3.48
CA PRO A 181 2.15 16.53 3.06
C PRO A 181 3.50 16.64 3.80
N LEU A 182 4.18 15.51 3.96
CA LEU A 182 5.58 15.47 4.37
C LEU A 182 6.48 15.77 3.17
N ALA A 183 7.26 16.85 3.20
CA ALA A 183 8.24 17.13 2.16
C ALA A 183 9.63 16.62 2.58
N VAL A 184 10.29 15.85 1.71
CA VAL A 184 11.64 15.30 1.96
C VAL A 184 12.60 15.64 0.81
N PRO A 185 13.92 15.74 1.10
CA PRO A 185 14.91 16.09 0.08
C PRO A 185 15.07 15.01 -0.99
N ALA A 186 15.80 15.35 -2.05
CA ALA A 186 16.07 14.41 -3.13
C ALA A 186 17.01 13.29 -2.65
N PRO A 187 16.70 12.01 -2.91
CA PRO A 187 17.55 10.90 -2.49
C PRO A 187 18.72 10.72 -3.46
N GLU A 188 19.90 11.18 -3.08
CA GLU A 188 21.12 10.97 -3.86
C GLU A 188 21.55 9.50 -3.85
N ALA A 189 21.91 8.96 -5.02
CA ALA A 189 22.44 7.61 -5.12
C ALA A 189 23.72 7.46 -4.27
N GLY A 190 23.84 6.36 -3.52
CA GLY A 190 24.98 6.12 -2.65
C GLY A 190 24.95 6.81 -1.28
N LYS A 191 23.98 7.70 -1.00
CA LYS A 191 23.84 8.40 0.30
C LYS A 191 22.52 8.09 1.03
N LEU A 192 22.04 6.85 0.93
CA LEU A 192 20.75 6.45 1.48
C LEU A 192 20.69 6.49 3.01
N ASP A 193 21.80 6.29 3.71
CA ASP A 193 21.83 6.35 5.18
C ASP A 193 21.64 7.79 5.70
N ASP A 194 22.29 8.76 5.06
CA ASP A 194 22.08 10.19 5.35
C ASP A 194 20.64 10.59 5.02
N TRP A 195 20.14 10.15 3.88
CA TRP A 195 18.77 10.42 3.45
C TRP A 195 17.74 9.80 4.41
N LYS A 196 17.97 8.57 4.90
CA LYS A 196 17.13 7.91 5.91
C LYS A 196 17.04 8.73 7.18
N ARG A 197 18.16 9.23 7.72
CA ARG A 197 18.16 10.12 8.90
C ARG A 197 17.37 11.41 8.65
N ALA A 198 17.50 12.00 7.46
CA ALA A 198 16.74 13.19 7.10
C ALA A 198 15.23 12.92 7.03
N VAL A 199 14.82 11.76 6.49
CA VAL A 199 13.43 11.31 6.46
C VAL A 199 12.89 11.08 7.87
N GLU A 200 13.61 10.35 8.73
CA GLU A 200 13.23 10.09 10.12
C GLU A 200 13.03 11.40 10.90
N LYS A 201 13.96 12.35 10.74
CA LYS A 201 13.82 13.69 11.32
C LYS A 201 12.57 14.40 10.79
N ALA A 202 12.34 14.39 9.48
CA ALA A 202 11.19 15.07 8.88
C ALA A 202 9.86 14.47 9.37
N VAL A 203 9.77 13.14 9.54
CA VAL A 203 8.59 12.50 10.12
C VAL A 203 8.42 12.91 11.59
N GLY A 204 9.50 12.94 12.37
CA GLY A 204 9.45 13.41 13.76
C GLY A 204 8.94 14.86 13.88
N ASP A 205 9.46 15.76 13.03
CA ASP A 205 9.03 17.16 12.96
C ASP A 205 7.54 17.26 12.55
N PHE A 206 7.08 16.42 11.62
CA PHE A 206 5.67 16.36 11.20
C PHE A 206 4.76 15.92 12.36
N VAL A 207 5.13 14.84 13.06
CA VAL A 207 4.37 14.30 14.19
C VAL A 207 4.25 15.34 15.31
N ALA A 208 5.36 16.00 15.67
CA ALA A 208 5.37 17.06 16.66
C ALA A 208 4.45 18.23 16.27
N ARG A 209 4.55 18.69 15.01
CA ARG A 209 3.66 19.75 14.49
C ARG A 209 2.19 19.34 14.55
N TYR A 210 1.87 18.09 14.25
CA TYR A 210 0.48 17.61 14.29
C TYR A 210 -0.08 17.62 15.72
N HIS A 211 0.71 17.20 16.71
CA HIS A 211 0.33 17.30 18.12
C HIS A 211 0.09 18.74 18.56
N ASP A 212 0.96 19.67 18.19
CA ASP A 212 0.81 21.10 18.52
C ASP A 212 -0.44 21.70 17.85
N TYR A 213 -0.69 21.35 16.59
CA TYR A 213 -1.88 21.73 15.85
C TYR A 213 -3.15 21.21 16.52
N PHE A 214 -3.17 19.93 16.91
CA PHE A 214 -4.31 19.34 17.59
C PHE A 214 -4.56 20.02 18.94
N ALA A 215 -3.52 20.19 19.77
CA ALA A 215 -3.64 20.78 21.10
C ALA A 215 -4.21 22.20 21.05
N ARG A 216 -3.65 23.07 20.19
CA ARG A 216 -4.06 24.48 20.04
C ARG A 216 -5.50 24.64 19.58
N ASN A 217 -5.93 23.84 18.60
CA ASN A 217 -7.30 23.95 18.09
C ASN A 217 -8.31 23.25 19.01
N ASN A 218 -7.94 22.11 19.59
CA ASN A 218 -8.79 21.39 20.53
C ASN A 218 -8.98 22.14 21.86
N GLU A 219 -8.14 23.12 22.20
CA GLU A 219 -8.36 24.04 23.33
C GLU A 219 -9.69 24.81 23.19
N HIS A 220 -10.06 25.19 21.97
CA HIS A 220 -11.26 25.97 21.66
C HIS A 220 -12.44 25.10 21.21
N ALA A 221 -12.18 23.85 20.79
CA ALA A 221 -13.21 22.94 20.28
C ALA A 221 -14.24 22.53 21.36
N GLN A 222 -15.53 22.56 20.98
CA GLN A 222 -16.63 22.04 21.78
C GLN A 222 -17.54 21.12 20.93
N PRO A 223 -17.72 19.84 21.31
CA PRO A 223 -17.04 19.13 22.38
C PRO A 223 -15.55 18.91 22.07
N LYS A 224 -14.76 18.62 23.11
CA LYS A 224 -13.36 18.19 22.94
C LYS A 224 -13.29 16.98 22.01
N LYS A 225 -12.33 17.01 21.09
CA LYS A 225 -12.05 15.97 20.11
C LYS A 225 -11.02 14.98 20.67
N LYS A 226 -10.97 13.81 20.07
CA LYS A 226 -9.89 12.82 20.26
C LYS A 226 -8.95 12.91 19.06
N GLU A 227 -7.66 12.99 19.31
CA GLU A 227 -6.64 13.11 18.27
C GLU A 227 -6.65 11.89 17.34
N LEU A 228 -6.55 12.14 16.03
CA LEU A 228 -6.30 11.10 15.02
C LEU A 228 -4.80 10.75 15.00
N ASP A 229 -4.41 9.66 14.33
CA ASP A 229 -2.99 9.30 14.27
C ASP A 229 -2.15 10.42 13.59
N PRO A 230 -0.96 10.76 14.11
CA PRO A 230 -0.18 11.92 13.66
C PRO A 230 0.73 11.62 12.46
N VAL A 231 0.46 10.57 11.67
CA VAL A 231 1.32 10.15 10.55
C VAL A 231 0.88 10.80 9.24
N PRO A 232 1.81 11.24 8.38
CA PRO A 232 1.47 11.83 7.10
C PRO A 232 0.75 10.83 6.18
N ARG A 233 -0.18 11.34 5.37
CA ARG A 233 -0.88 10.56 4.33
C ARG A 233 -0.33 10.81 2.92
N VAL A 234 0.51 11.82 2.76
CA VAL A 234 1.19 12.16 1.51
C VAL A 234 2.65 12.48 1.82
N ILE A 235 3.58 11.93 1.04
CA ILE A 235 5.01 12.28 1.09
C ILE A 235 5.42 12.81 -0.29
N LEU A 236 6.03 13.99 -0.32
CA LEU A 236 6.59 14.62 -1.51
C LEU A 236 8.11 14.43 -1.50
N VAL A 237 8.62 13.75 -2.52
CA VAL A 237 10.04 13.43 -2.65
C VAL A 237 10.62 14.19 -3.84
N ARG A 238 11.50 15.15 -3.56
CA ARG A 238 12.19 15.91 -4.60
C ARG A 238 12.90 14.99 -5.60
N GLY A 239 12.77 15.30 -6.88
CA GLY A 239 13.32 14.54 -8.00
C GLY A 239 12.65 13.18 -8.26
N LYS A 240 11.62 12.79 -7.50
CA LYS A 240 10.96 11.48 -7.65
C LYS A 240 9.47 11.55 -7.88
N GLY A 241 8.75 12.33 -7.08
CA GLY A 241 7.29 12.41 -7.16
C GLY A 241 6.65 12.34 -5.79
N LEU A 242 5.48 11.72 -5.70
CA LEU A 242 4.71 11.64 -4.45
C LEU A 242 4.33 10.21 -4.09
N PHE A 243 4.13 9.98 -2.80
CA PHE A 243 3.59 8.74 -2.24
C PHE A 243 2.32 9.05 -1.45
N GLY A 244 1.20 8.39 -1.77
CA GLY A 244 0.04 8.31 -0.90
C GLY A 244 0.21 7.17 0.10
N LEU A 245 -0.27 7.34 1.33
CA LEU A 245 -0.16 6.35 2.42
C LEU A 245 -1.54 5.99 2.96
N GLY A 246 -1.76 4.70 3.25
CA GLY A 246 -3.04 4.24 3.79
C GLY A 246 -2.97 2.87 4.48
N ALA A 247 -4.09 2.43 5.04
CA ALA A 247 -4.20 1.12 5.68
C ALA A 247 -4.19 -0.04 4.67
N THR A 248 -4.70 0.24 3.46
CA THR A 248 -4.77 -0.66 2.31
C THR A 248 -4.18 0.02 1.07
N ALA A 249 -3.89 -0.75 0.02
CA ALA A 249 -3.47 -0.21 -1.27
C ALA A 249 -4.52 0.72 -1.88
N LYS A 250 -5.81 0.46 -1.64
CA LYS A 250 -6.91 1.33 -2.05
C LYS A 250 -6.85 2.68 -1.34
N ASP A 251 -6.65 2.69 -0.03
CA ASP A 251 -6.59 3.94 0.75
C ASP A 251 -5.36 4.77 0.35
N ALA A 252 -4.22 4.11 0.16
CA ALA A 252 -2.99 4.75 -0.32
C ALA A 252 -3.16 5.35 -1.72
N ALA A 253 -3.88 4.65 -2.63
CA ALA A 253 -4.21 5.17 -3.95
C ALA A 253 -5.14 6.39 -3.87
N ILE A 254 -6.19 6.35 -3.04
CA ILE A 254 -7.08 7.51 -2.83
C ILE A 254 -6.29 8.73 -2.32
N ALA A 255 -5.38 8.54 -1.35
CA ALA A 255 -4.53 9.62 -0.88
C ALA A 255 -3.61 10.17 -1.99
N ALA A 256 -3.08 9.30 -2.86
CA ALA A 256 -2.26 9.71 -3.99
C ALA A 256 -3.05 10.46 -5.08
N ASP A 257 -4.27 10.01 -5.39
CA ASP A 257 -5.14 10.65 -6.38
C ASP A 257 -5.54 12.07 -5.92
N ILE A 258 -5.87 12.21 -4.63
CA ILE A 258 -6.16 13.51 -4.01
C ILE A 258 -4.91 14.41 -4.00
N ALA A 259 -3.73 13.85 -3.72
CA ALA A 259 -2.47 14.60 -3.77
C ALA A 259 -2.14 15.09 -5.19
N GLU A 260 -2.45 14.30 -6.23
CA GLU A 260 -2.28 14.71 -7.63
C GLU A 260 -3.23 15.86 -8.00
N ASN A 261 -4.48 15.82 -7.51
CA ASN A 261 -5.39 16.95 -7.65
C ASN A 261 -4.86 18.21 -6.93
N THR A 262 -4.34 18.06 -5.70
CA THR A 262 -3.71 19.14 -4.93
C THR A 262 -2.55 19.77 -5.69
N VAL A 263 -1.68 18.93 -6.27
CA VAL A 263 -0.56 19.38 -7.11
C VAL A 263 -1.09 20.29 -8.22
N GLN A 264 -2.13 19.89 -8.93
CA GLN A 264 -2.68 20.67 -10.03
C GLN A 264 -3.25 22.01 -9.55
N VAL A 265 -4.10 22.00 -8.52
CA VAL A 265 -4.75 23.21 -8.00
C VAL A 265 -3.73 24.22 -7.47
N ILE A 266 -2.81 23.77 -6.60
CA ILE A 266 -1.82 24.66 -6.01
C ILE A 266 -0.86 25.19 -7.08
N THR A 267 -0.47 24.34 -8.04
CA THR A 267 0.38 24.79 -9.16
C THR A 267 -0.31 25.87 -9.97
N ASP A 268 -1.58 25.69 -10.32
CA ASP A 268 -2.34 26.67 -11.11
C ASP A 268 -2.58 27.98 -10.34
N ALA A 269 -2.90 27.89 -9.05
CA ALA A 269 -3.08 29.06 -8.18
C ALA A 269 -1.77 29.87 -8.06
N GLU A 270 -0.66 29.21 -7.76
CA GLU A 270 0.66 29.85 -7.63
C GLU A 270 1.19 30.36 -8.99
N ALA A 271 0.78 29.75 -10.11
CA ALA A 271 1.13 30.23 -11.44
C ALA A 271 0.49 31.59 -11.74
N VAL A 272 -0.77 31.85 -11.35
CA VAL A 272 -1.45 33.13 -11.68
C VAL A 272 -1.48 34.12 -10.52
N GLY A 273 -1.22 33.67 -9.30
CA GLY A 273 -1.25 34.50 -8.10
C GLY A 273 -0.52 33.81 -6.95
N ARG A 274 -1.25 33.41 -5.91
CA ARG A 274 -0.72 32.74 -4.71
C ARG A 274 -1.79 31.86 -4.07
N TYR A 275 -1.42 30.64 -3.69
CA TYR A 275 -2.35 29.72 -3.02
C TYR A 275 -2.56 30.11 -1.55
N GLU A 276 -3.82 30.15 -1.13
CA GLU A 276 -4.25 30.37 0.24
C GLU A 276 -5.56 29.59 0.49
N PRO A 277 -5.55 28.55 1.32
CA PRO A 277 -6.76 27.81 1.67
C PRO A 277 -7.54 28.53 2.79
N ILE A 278 -8.57 27.87 3.30
CA ILE A 278 -9.29 28.29 4.51
C ILE A 278 -8.35 28.35 5.74
N PRO A 279 -8.66 29.18 6.76
CA PRO A 279 -7.89 29.26 8.01
C PRO A 279 -7.72 27.90 8.72
N GLU A 280 -6.64 27.76 9.50
CA GLU A 280 -6.31 26.53 10.24
C GLU A 280 -7.46 26.03 11.13
N ALA A 281 -8.17 26.93 11.82
CA ALA A 281 -9.30 26.57 12.68
C ALA A 281 -10.44 25.89 11.89
N ASP A 282 -10.73 26.38 10.68
CA ASP A 282 -11.73 25.78 9.82
C ASP A 282 -11.26 24.44 9.24
N GLN A 283 -9.95 24.30 8.94
CA GLN A 283 -9.37 23.01 8.57
C GLN A 283 -9.53 21.98 9.69
N PHE A 284 -9.29 22.38 10.94
CA PHE A 284 -9.48 21.54 12.11
C PHE A 284 -10.93 21.12 12.31
N ASP A 285 -11.86 22.07 12.21
CA ASP A 285 -13.27 21.77 12.35
C ASP A 285 -13.73 20.75 11.31
N VAL A 286 -13.28 20.88 10.07
CA VAL A 286 -13.56 19.91 9.00
C VAL A 286 -12.90 18.56 9.25
N GLU A 287 -11.61 18.52 9.64
CA GLU A 287 -10.89 17.27 9.91
C GLU A 287 -11.59 16.45 11.01
N TYR A 288 -12.07 17.12 12.06
CA TYR A 288 -12.70 16.51 13.22
C TYR A 288 -14.24 16.59 13.20
N TRP A 289 -14.83 16.88 12.03
CA TRP A 289 -16.28 16.86 11.86
C TRP A 289 -16.78 15.43 11.71
N SER A 290 -17.72 15.02 12.58
CA SER A 290 -18.22 13.65 12.62
C SER A 290 -18.90 13.20 11.31
N LEU A 291 -19.54 14.12 10.59
CA LEU A 291 -20.20 13.81 9.31
C LEU A 291 -19.18 13.58 8.19
N GLU A 292 -18.06 14.29 8.19
CA GLU A 292 -16.96 14.08 7.23
C GLU A 292 -16.20 12.79 7.55
N GLN A 293 -15.86 12.58 8.82
CA GLN A 293 -15.22 11.34 9.28
C GLN A 293 -16.07 10.10 8.98
N ALA A 294 -17.41 10.22 8.98
CA ALA A 294 -18.31 9.12 8.61
C ALA A 294 -18.10 8.62 7.16
N LYS A 295 -17.60 9.46 6.24
CA LYS A 295 -17.28 9.07 4.85
C LYS A 295 -16.16 8.03 4.75
N LEU A 296 -15.32 7.90 5.79
CA LEU A 296 -14.23 6.92 5.82
C LEU A 296 -14.73 5.49 6.10
N GLY A 297 -15.98 5.33 6.53
CA GLY A 297 -16.58 4.04 6.86
C GLY A 297 -16.22 3.53 8.27
N LYS A 298 -16.92 2.48 8.72
CA LYS A 298 -16.81 1.90 10.07
C LYS A 298 -16.46 0.41 10.05
N SER A 299 -15.54 -0.01 9.18
CA SER A 299 -15.05 -1.39 9.17
C SER A 299 -13.91 -1.56 10.17
N ALA A 300 -14.02 -2.57 11.04
CA ALA A 300 -12.90 -2.98 11.88
C ALA A 300 -11.73 -3.41 10.99
N GLU A 301 -10.54 -2.99 11.37
CA GLU A 301 -9.31 -3.36 10.67
C GLU A 301 -9.02 -4.85 10.88
N LYS A 302 -8.71 -5.56 9.79
CA LYS A 302 -8.33 -6.99 9.86
C LYS A 302 -6.91 -7.16 10.42
N VAL A 303 -6.59 -8.37 10.89
CA VAL A 303 -5.35 -8.64 11.63
C VAL A 303 -4.09 -8.39 10.79
N LEU A 304 -4.09 -8.81 9.53
CA LEU A 304 -2.97 -8.58 8.60
C LEU A 304 -3.15 -7.34 7.71
N ALA A 305 -4.11 -6.47 8.03
CA ALA A 305 -4.15 -5.16 7.38
C ALA A 305 -2.80 -4.45 7.53
N ARG A 306 -2.45 -3.63 6.53
CA ARG A 306 -1.14 -2.94 6.44
C ARG A 306 0.07 -3.84 6.25
N GLN A 307 -0.09 -5.17 6.17
CA GLN A 307 0.98 -6.10 5.87
C GLN A 307 1.07 -6.38 4.37
N ILE A 308 2.29 -6.58 3.87
CA ILE A 308 2.57 -6.96 2.49
C ILE A 308 3.17 -8.37 2.48
N CYS A 309 2.44 -9.30 1.86
CA CYS A 309 2.80 -10.71 1.80
C CYS A 309 3.23 -11.14 0.39
N VAL A 310 4.46 -11.63 0.26
CA VAL A 310 4.99 -12.20 -0.98
C VAL A 310 4.91 -13.72 -0.89
N VAL A 311 4.33 -14.37 -1.90
CA VAL A 311 4.22 -15.84 -1.96
C VAL A 311 4.83 -16.34 -3.27
N THR A 312 5.90 -17.14 -3.17
CA THR A 312 6.54 -17.78 -4.34
C THR A 312 5.85 -19.11 -4.67
N GLY A 313 5.75 -19.48 -5.94
CA GLY A 313 4.93 -20.61 -6.36
C GLY A 313 3.45 -20.36 -6.03
N GLY A 314 3.04 -19.09 -6.07
CA GLY A 314 1.72 -18.63 -5.62
C GLY A 314 0.60 -18.86 -6.64
N GLY A 315 0.93 -19.32 -7.86
CA GLY A 315 -0.03 -19.57 -8.92
C GLY A 315 -0.83 -20.87 -8.75
N SER A 316 -0.40 -21.79 -7.88
CA SER A 316 -1.07 -23.08 -7.71
C SER A 316 -0.95 -23.67 -6.30
N GLY A 317 -1.69 -24.75 -6.03
CA GLY A 317 -1.55 -25.59 -4.83
C GLY A 317 -1.54 -24.82 -3.50
N ILE A 318 -0.56 -25.14 -2.64
CA ILE A 318 -0.35 -24.52 -1.32
C ILE A 318 -0.11 -23.01 -1.45
N GLY A 319 0.65 -22.58 -2.46
CA GLY A 319 0.94 -21.15 -2.66
C GLY A 319 -0.33 -20.35 -2.93
N ALA A 320 -1.16 -20.80 -3.88
CA ALA A 320 -2.42 -20.14 -4.20
C ALA A 320 -3.41 -20.16 -3.02
N ALA A 321 -3.45 -21.26 -2.24
CA ALA A 321 -4.25 -21.31 -1.01
C ALA A 321 -3.74 -20.31 0.04
N THR A 322 -2.42 -20.17 0.18
CA THR A 322 -1.80 -19.22 1.11
C THR A 322 -2.04 -17.78 0.72
N VAL A 323 -1.95 -17.44 -0.57
CA VAL A 323 -2.33 -16.11 -1.09
C VAL A 323 -3.77 -15.77 -0.69
N ARG A 324 -4.72 -16.69 -0.91
CA ARG A 324 -6.12 -16.49 -0.53
C ARG A 324 -6.30 -16.30 0.97
N ALA A 325 -5.63 -17.11 1.79
CA ALA A 325 -5.74 -17.03 3.24
C ALA A 325 -5.16 -15.72 3.80
N MET A 326 -3.98 -15.30 3.34
CA MET A 326 -3.34 -14.03 3.76
C MET A 326 -4.19 -12.82 3.35
N ALA A 327 -4.75 -12.82 2.15
CA ALA A 327 -5.64 -11.76 1.70
C ALA A 327 -6.98 -11.73 2.46
N ALA A 328 -7.50 -12.90 2.85
CA ALA A 328 -8.69 -12.99 3.69
C ALA A 328 -8.50 -12.30 5.05
N GLU A 329 -7.27 -12.31 5.59
CA GLU A 329 -6.85 -11.58 6.79
C GLU A 329 -6.47 -10.11 6.53
N GLY A 330 -6.58 -9.63 5.29
CA GLY A 330 -6.41 -8.22 4.93
C GLY A 330 -5.01 -7.81 4.46
N ALA A 331 -4.07 -8.74 4.26
CA ALA A 331 -2.77 -8.43 3.69
C ALA A 331 -2.88 -8.01 2.22
N GLU A 332 -2.04 -7.06 1.79
CA GLU A 332 -1.77 -6.88 0.36
C GLU A 332 -0.83 -8.00 -0.10
N VAL A 333 -1.16 -8.64 -1.22
CA VAL A 333 -0.46 -9.86 -1.66
C VAL A 333 0.25 -9.65 -2.99
N ALA A 334 1.45 -10.25 -3.10
CA ALA A 334 2.19 -10.38 -4.33
C ALA A 334 2.41 -11.87 -4.64
N VAL A 335 1.87 -12.29 -5.79
CA VAL A 335 1.91 -13.66 -6.29
C VAL A 335 3.09 -13.78 -7.24
N LEU A 336 4.14 -14.49 -6.82
CA LEU A 336 5.30 -14.80 -7.65
C LEU A 336 5.15 -16.25 -8.15
N ASP A 337 5.22 -16.43 -9.45
CA ASP A 337 5.26 -17.76 -10.05
C ASP A 337 6.03 -17.70 -11.37
N ARG A 338 6.62 -18.83 -11.79
CA ARG A 338 7.23 -18.93 -13.12
C ARG A 338 6.14 -18.86 -14.19
N ASP A 339 4.97 -19.43 -13.91
CA ASP A 339 3.79 -19.26 -14.76
C ASP A 339 3.08 -17.93 -14.43
N GLY A 340 3.43 -16.89 -15.19
CA GLY A 340 2.83 -15.58 -15.04
C GLY A 340 1.31 -15.55 -15.26
N ALA A 341 0.77 -16.44 -16.09
CA ALA A 341 -0.68 -16.50 -16.34
C ALA A 341 -1.41 -17.06 -15.11
N ALA A 342 -0.88 -18.11 -14.50
CA ALA A 342 -1.42 -18.65 -13.25
C ALA A 342 -1.34 -17.63 -12.11
N ALA A 343 -0.22 -16.90 -11.98
CA ALA A 343 -0.08 -15.83 -10.99
C ALA A 343 -1.14 -14.74 -11.18
N ILE A 344 -1.38 -14.31 -12.43
CA ILE A 344 -2.39 -13.31 -12.78
C ILE A 344 -3.81 -13.81 -12.45
N GLU A 345 -4.12 -15.07 -12.74
CA GLU A 345 -5.42 -15.64 -12.44
C GLU A 345 -5.71 -15.63 -10.94
N VAL A 346 -4.73 -16.01 -10.11
CA VAL A 346 -4.85 -15.98 -8.65
C VAL A 346 -5.01 -14.54 -8.17
N ALA A 347 -4.12 -13.62 -8.57
CA ALA A 347 -4.15 -12.22 -8.11
C ALA A 347 -5.48 -11.52 -8.45
N ARG A 348 -6.00 -11.71 -9.67
CA ARG A 348 -7.29 -11.12 -10.11
C ARG A 348 -8.48 -11.56 -9.26
N LYS A 349 -8.45 -12.78 -8.72
CA LYS A 349 -9.49 -13.31 -7.82
C LYS A 349 -9.39 -12.72 -6.40
N ILE A 350 -8.26 -12.12 -6.03
CA ILE A 350 -8.06 -11.47 -4.73
C ILE A 350 -8.55 -10.03 -4.76
N SER A 351 -7.92 -9.19 -5.58
CA SER A 351 -8.26 -7.77 -5.70
C SER A 351 -7.65 -7.17 -6.97
N LYS A 352 -8.08 -5.96 -7.33
CA LYS A 352 -7.43 -5.18 -8.40
C LYS A 352 -6.03 -4.69 -8.03
N THR A 353 -5.69 -4.69 -6.74
CA THR A 353 -4.40 -4.21 -6.22
C THR A 353 -3.39 -5.34 -6.03
N ALA A 354 -3.83 -6.59 -5.90
CA ALA A 354 -2.94 -7.75 -5.79
C ALA A 354 -1.99 -7.83 -6.99
N LEU A 355 -0.70 -8.04 -6.70
CA LEU A 355 0.33 -8.15 -7.72
C LEU A 355 0.48 -9.58 -8.21
N ALA A 356 0.72 -9.72 -9.50
CA ALA A 356 1.18 -10.96 -10.12
C ALA A 356 2.49 -10.68 -10.86
N ILE A 357 3.54 -11.42 -10.54
CA ILE A 357 4.87 -11.23 -11.10
C ILE A 357 5.38 -12.57 -11.63
N ALA A 358 5.63 -12.64 -12.93
CA ALA A 358 6.37 -13.75 -13.52
C ALA A 358 7.81 -13.72 -13.02
N CYS A 359 8.22 -14.76 -12.30
CA CYS A 359 9.50 -14.86 -11.63
C CYS A 359 9.96 -16.32 -11.56
N ASP A 360 11.04 -16.65 -12.26
CA ASP A 360 11.80 -17.86 -11.97
C ASP A 360 12.68 -17.63 -10.75
N VAL A 361 12.33 -18.27 -9.63
CA VAL A 361 13.05 -18.10 -8.37
C VAL A 361 14.47 -18.69 -8.39
N THR A 362 14.82 -19.48 -9.40
CA THR A 362 16.20 -19.95 -9.63
C THR A 362 17.09 -18.88 -10.25
N GLN A 363 16.53 -17.75 -10.69
CA GLN A 363 17.26 -16.62 -11.25
C GLN A 363 17.34 -15.47 -10.23
N PRO A 364 18.49 -15.23 -9.56
CA PRO A 364 18.61 -14.23 -8.50
C PRO A 364 18.20 -12.80 -8.92
N ASP A 365 18.47 -12.43 -10.17
CA ASP A 365 18.09 -11.12 -10.72
C ASP A 365 16.58 -10.96 -10.88
N GLU A 366 15.86 -12.03 -11.24
CA GLU A 366 14.40 -12.01 -11.31
C GLU A 366 13.79 -11.89 -9.92
N VAL A 367 14.32 -12.61 -8.92
CA VAL A 367 13.89 -12.48 -7.53
C VAL A 367 14.10 -11.05 -7.04
N LYS A 368 15.29 -10.48 -7.30
CA LYS A 368 15.58 -9.10 -6.92
C LYS A 368 14.63 -8.10 -7.59
N ARG A 369 14.36 -8.26 -8.89
CA ARG A 369 13.41 -7.44 -9.65
C ARG A 369 12.00 -7.55 -9.05
N ALA A 370 11.54 -8.76 -8.73
CA ALA A 370 10.22 -8.98 -8.15
C ALA A 370 10.06 -8.27 -6.80
N PHE A 371 11.04 -8.36 -5.90
CA PHE A 371 11.02 -7.62 -4.63
C PHE A 371 11.07 -6.10 -4.85
N ASP A 372 11.85 -5.61 -5.83
CA ASP A 372 11.91 -4.20 -6.17
C ASP A 372 10.56 -3.69 -6.74
N GLU A 373 9.83 -4.51 -7.50
CA GLU A 373 8.47 -4.22 -7.99
C GLU A 373 7.45 -4.16 -6.85
N VAL A 374 7.49 -5.11 -5.92
CA VAL A 374 6.61 -5.11 -4.73
C VAL A 374 6.88 -3.89 -3.85
N ALA A 375 8.15 -3.56 -3.60
CA ALA A 375 8.54 -2.38 -2.84
C ALA A 375 8.09 -1.08 -3.53
N LYS A 376 8.14 -1.01 -4.86
CA LYS A 376 7.64 0.15 -5.62
C LYS A 376 6.12 0.28 -5.54
N ALA A 377 5.39 -0.84 -5.57
CA ALA A 377 3.93 -0.85 -5.62
C ALA A 377 3.28 -0.58 -4.26
N PHE A 378 3.81 -1.16 -3.18
CA PHE A 378 3.21 -1.13 -1.85
C PHE A 378 4.08 -0.47 -0.78
N GLY A 379 5.34 -0.15 -1.11
CA GLY A 379 6.28 0.50 -0.20
C GLY A 379 7.21 -0.44 0.56
N GLY A 380 7.04 -1.76 0.52
CA GLY A 380 7.90 -2.69 1.26
C GLY A 380 7.44 -4.13 1.16
N VAL A 381 7.90 -4.96 2.09
CA VAL A 381 7.53 -6.37 2.27
C VAL A 381 7.54 -6.66 3.77
N ASP A 382 6.59 -7.44 4.29
CA ASP A 382 6.54 -7.80 5.71
C ASP A 382 6.56 -9.30 5.95
N ILE A 383 5.91 -10.05 5.06
CA ILE A 383 5.77 -11.50 5.16
C ILE A 383 6.22 -12.11 3.84
N VAL A 384 7.05 -13.15 3.90
CA VAL A 384 7.46 -13.90 2.71
C VAL A 384 7.21 -15.38 2.95
N VAL A 385 6.34 -15.96 2.15
CA VAL A 385 6.10 -17.39 2.09
C VAL A 385 6.94 -17.96 0.94
N SER A 386 8.12 -18.47 1.30
CA SER A 386 9.05 -19.14 0.41
C SER A 386 8.59 -20.58 0.18
N ASN A 387 7.67 -20.73 -0.78
CA ASN A 387 6.91 -21.95 -1.06
C ASN A 387 7.30 -22.71 -2.35
N ALA A 388 7.90 -22.05 -3.34
CA ALA A 388 8.23 -22.69 -4.61
C ALA A 388 9.10 -23.94 -4.43
N GLY A 389 8.86 -24.99 -5.22
CA GLY A 389 9.59 -26.25 -5.14
C GLY A 389 9.09 -27.29 -6.15
N ALA A 390 9.96 -28.25 -6.48
CA ALA A 390 9.63 -29.42 -7.32
C ALA A 390 10.33 -30.67 -6.76
N ALA A 391 9.79 -31.86 -7.03
CA ALA A 391 10.28 -33.11 -6.48
C ALA A 391 11.02 -33.92 -7.55
N TRP A 392 12.34 -34.01 -7.40
CA TRP A 392 13.16 -34.96 -8.14
C TRP A 392 13.21 -36.29 -7.39
N GLN A 393 13.20 -37.39 -8.14
CA GLN A 393 13.19 -38.74 -7.62
C GLN A 393 14.34 -39.57 -8.21
N GLY A 394 14.85 -40.51 -7.44
CA GLY A 394 15.89 -41.44 -7.83
C GLY A 394 16.62 -42.02 -6.63
N ARG A 395 17.18 -43.22 -6.80
CA ARG A 395 18.10 -43.81 -5.82
C ARG A 395 19.33 -42.92 -5.75
N ILE A 396 19.68 -42.43 -4.56
CA ILE A 396 20.65 -41.33 -4.44
C ILE A 396 22.01 -41.59 -5.10
N GLY A 397 22.51 -42.83 -5.09
CA GLY A 397 23.77 -43.20 -5.75
C GLY A 397 23.70 -43.36 -7.27
N GLU A 398 22.50 -43.30 -7.86
CA GLU A 398 22.24 -43.44 -9.30
C GLU A 398 21.79 -42.11 -9.93
N VAL A 399 21.46 -41.11 -9.10
CA VAL A 399 21.08 -39.77 -9.57
C VAL A 399 22.32 -39.07 -10.12
N ASP A 400 22.23 -38.60 -11.35
CA ASP A 400 23.31 -37.83 -11.97
C ASP A 400 23.49 -36.46 -11.28
N GLU A 401 24.69 -35.90 -11.40
CA GLU A 401 25.04 -34.64 -10.76
C GLU A 401 24.16 -33.47 -11.22
N GLU A 402 23.79 -33.42 -12.51
CA GLU A 402 22.99 -32.34 -13.08
C GLU A 402 21.59 -32.31 -12.45
N THR A 403 20.95 -33.48 -12.31
CA THR A 403 19.65 -33.65 -11.66
C THR A 403 19.71 -33.24 -10.19
N LEU A 404 20.75 -33.66 -9.46
CA LEU A 404 20.91 -33.28 -8.06
C LEU A 404 21.12 -31.77 -7.91
N ARG A 405 21.96 -31.16 -8.76
CA ARG A 405 22.17 -29.70 -8.77
C ARG A 405 20.89 -28.94 -9.06
N LYS A 406 20.14 -29.32 -10.11
CA LYS A 406 18.83 -28.71 -10.42
C LYS A 406 17.87 -28.74 -9.23
N SER A 407 17.86 -29.83 -8.47
CA SER A 407 17.06 -29.92 -7.25
C SER A 407 17.53 -28.95 -6.17
N PHE A 408 18.84 -28.78 -5.97
CA PHE A 408 19.39 -27.78 -5.05
C PHE A 408 19.12 -26.35 -5.50
N GLU A 409 19.21 -26.06 -6.80
CA GLU A 409 18.89 -24.73 -7.34
C GLU A 409 17.48 -24.30 -6.95
N LEU A 410 16.49 -25.17 -7.15
CA LEU A 410 15.10 -24.84 -6.84
C LEU A 410 14.73 -25.01 -5.36
N ASN A 411 15.13 -26.11 -4.71
CA ASN A 411 14.67 -26.44 -3.36
C ASN A 411 15.57 -25.92 -2.23
N PHE A 412 16.67 -25.21 -2.56
CA PHE A 412 17.54 -24.57 -1.59
C PHE A 412 17.99 -23.16 -2.02
N PHE A 413 18.76 -23.03 -3.12
CA PHE A 413 19.34 -21.74 -3.51
C PHE A 413 18.29 -20.68 -3.84
N ALA A 414 17.17 -21.08 -4.46
CA ALA A 414 16.04 -20.19 -4.67
C ALA A 414 15.45 -19.65 -3.35
N HIS A 415 15.27 -20.51 -2.32
CA HIS A 415 14.79 -20.07 -1.01
C HIS A 415 15.79 -19.11 -0.34
N GLN A 416 17.09 -19.34 -0.52
CA GLN A 416 18.14 -18.44 -0.06
C GLN A 416 18.05 -17.08 -0.75
N ALA A 417 17.94 -17.03 -2.08
CA ALA A 417 17.83 -15.79 -2.84
C ALA A 417 16.58 -14.98 -2.47
N VAL A 418 15.46 -15.67 -2.22
CA VAL A 418 14.21 -15.07 -1.74
C VAL A 418 14.38 -14.48 -0.34
N ALA A 419 14.98 -15.24 0.59
CA ALA A 419 15.20 -14.77 1.96
C ALA A 419 16.19 -13.58 2.02
N GLN A 420 17.26 -13.59 1.23
CA GLN A 420 18.20 -12.46 1.14
C GLN A 420 17.52 -11.17 0.66
N ASN A 421 16.66 -11.26 -0.36
CA ASN A 421 15.92 -10.10 -0.85
C ASN A 421 14.87 -9.60 0.13
N ALA A 422 14.22 -10.52 0.87
CA ALA A 422 13.31 -10.16 1.95
C ALA A 422 14.03 -9.41 3.07
N VAL A 423 15.14 -9.95 3.57
CA VAL A 423 15.96 -9.32 4.61
C VAL A 423 16.46 -7.94 4.17
N ARG A 424 16.90 -7.79 2.92
CA ARG A 424 17.29 -6.48 2.35
C ARG A 424 16.17 -5.44 2.51
N VAL A 425 14.92 -5.82 2.23
CA VAL A 425 13.76 -4.92 2.38
C VAL A 425 13.43 -4.71 3.86
N PHE A 426 13.44 -5.77 4.68
CA PHE A 426 13.16 -5.70 6.13
C PHE A 426 14.12 -4.76 6.87
N LEU A 427 15.42 -4.82 6.55
CA LEU A 427 16.43 -3.94 7.15
C LEU A 427 16.27 -2.49 6.68
N ALA A 428 15.93 -2.27 5.41
CA ALA A 428 15.69 -0.93 4.88
C ALA A 428 14.48 -0.28 5.57
N GLN A 429 13.39 -1.02 5.80
CA GLN A 429 12.23 -0.53 6.56
C GLN A 429 12.48 -0.43 8.06
N GLY A 430 13.38 -1.22 8.63
CA GLY A 430 13.71 -1.16 10.06
C GLY A 430 12.53 -1.47 10.99
N THR A 431 11.56 -2.27 10.53
CA THR A 431 10.35 -2.61 11.30
C THR A 431 10.18 -4.12 11.50
N GLY A 432 11.26 -4.90 11.33
CA GLY A 432 11.21 -6.37 11.37
C GLY A 432 10.56 -7.00 10.15
N GLY A 433 10.25 -8.29 10.24
CA GLY A 433 9.64 -9.07 9.16
C GLY A 433 9.42 -10.55 9.52
N CYS A 434 8.79 -11.30 8.62
CA CYS A 434 8.47 -12.71 8.81
C CYS A 434 8.84 -13.54 7.57
N LEU A 435 9.81 -14.43 7.72
CA LEU A 435 10.17 -15.45 6.75
C LEU A 435 9.45 -16.76 7.08
N LEU A 436 8.73 -17.29 6.12
CA LEU A 436 7.98 -18.53 6.24
C LEU A 436 8.42 -19.49 5.14
N PHE A 437 8.99 -20.64 5.52
CA PHE A 437 9.49 -21.62 4.57
C PHE A 437 8.54 -22.80 4.44
N ASN A 438 8.22 -23.20 3.21
CA ASN A 438 7.56 -24.48 2.96
C ASN A 438 8.62 -25.59 2.89
N THR A 439 8.76 -26.30 4.01
CA THR A 439 9.65 -27.46 4.14
C THR A 439 8.93 -28.72 3.68
N SER A 440 9.32 -29.88 4.19
CA SER A 440 8.69 -31.14 3.81
C SER A 440 9.04 -32.21 4.83
N LYS A 441 8.19 -33.23 4.96
CA LYS A 441 8.53 -34.41 5.74
C LYS A 441 9.86 -35.04 5.30
N GLN A 442 10.23 -34.87 4.03
CA GLN A 442 11.46 -35.40 3.44
C GLN A 442 12.72 -34.78 4.04
N ALA A 443 12.60 -33.62 4.71
CA ALA A 443 13.67 -33.00 5.47
C ALA A 443 13.96 -33.71 6.81
N ILE A 444 13.00 -34.50 7.32
CA ILE A 444 13.02 -35.09 8.66
C ILE A 444 13.08 -36.62 8.56
N ASN A 445 12.19 -37.18 7.73
CA ASN A 445 12.08 -38.61 7.44
C ASN A 445 12.18 -38.85 5.93
N PRO A 446 13.38 -39.15 5.41
CA PRO A 446 13.59 -39.36 3.98
C PRO A 446 12.89 -40.62 3.48
N GLY A 447 12.12 -40.48 2.41
CA GLY A 447 11.47 -41.58 1.73
C GLY A 447 12.37 -42.26 0.69
N ARG A 448 12.02 -43.50 0.34
CA ARG A 448 12.66 -44.23 -0.76
C ARG A 448 12.63 -43.38 -2.05
N ASP A 449 13.76 -43.32 -2.74
CA ASP A 449 13.97 -42.61 -4.01
C ASP A 449 13.70 -41.09 -3.96
N PHE A 450 13.70 -40.49 -2.77
CA PHE A 450 13.51 -39.05 -2.59
C PHE A 450 14.76 -38.29 -2.17
N GLY A 451 15.92 -38.96 -2.12
CA GLY A 451 17.21 -38.36 -1.77
C GLY A 451 17.47 -36.99 -2.43
N PRO A 452 17.37 -36.84 -3.77
CA PRO A 452 17.64 -35.55 -4.42
C PRO A 452 16.67 -34.43 -4.03
N TYR A 453 15.47 -34.72 -3.53
CA TYR A 453 14.52 -33.72 -3.02
C TYR A 453 14.65 -33.49 -1.50
N GLY A 454 14.81 -34.56 -0.73
CA GLY A 454 14.91 -34.50 0.73
C GLY A 454 16.15 -33.77 1.22
N LEU A 455 17.30 -33.98 0.56
CA LEU A 455 18.56 -33.30 0.90
C LEU A 455 18.46 -31.77 0.86
N PRO A 456 18.04 -31.12 -0.25
CA PRO A 456 17.89 -29.67 -0.26
C PRO A 456 16.77 -29.17 0.66
N LYS A 457 15.69 -29.95 0.89
CA LYS A 457 14.66 -29.57 1.88
C LYS A 457 15.17 -29.64 3.32
N ALA A 458 16.06 -30.58 3.67
CA ALA A 458 16.76 -30.60 4.95
C ALA A 458 17.68 -29.38 5.11
N ALA A 459 18.42 -29.02 4.05
CA ALA A 459 19.22 -27.81 4.04
C ALA A 459 18.36 -26.54 4.22
N THR A 460 17.20 -26.45 3.57
CA THR A 460 16.25 -25.34 3.73
C THR A 460 15.65 -25.28 5.14
N LEU A 461 15.37 -26.42 5.79
CA LEU A 461 14.94 -26.45 7.17
C LEU A 461 16.01 -25.87 8.12
N PHE A 462 17.28 -26.20 7.90
CA PHE A 462 18.37 -25.62 8.68
C PHE A 462 18.60 -24.15 8.35
N LEU A 463 18.47 -23.76 7.07
CA LEU A 463 18.56 -22.37 6.62
C LEU A 463 17.57 -21.47 7.35
N MET A 464 16.33 -21.92 7.51
CA MET A 464 15.31 -21.19 8.29
C MET A 464 15.80 -20.88 9.71
N LYS A 465 16.40 -21.87 10.39
CA LYS A 465 16.95 -21.69 11.75
C LYS A 465 18.11 -20.70 11.76
N GLN A 466 18.96 -20.73 10.72
CA GLN A 466 20.07 -19.79 10.58
C GLN A 466 19.57 -18.34 10.44
N TYR A 467 18.54 -18.09 9.63
CA TYR A 467 17.92 -16.76 9.54
C TYR A 467 17.30 -16.30 10.86
N ALA A 468 16.65 -17.20 11.60
CA ALA A 468 16.11 -16.89 12.93
C ALA A 468 17.22 -16.47 13.91
N LEU A 469 18.36 -17.15 13.87
CA LEU A 469 19.52 -16.86 14.72
C LEU A 469 20.18 -15.52 14.35
N ASP A 470 20.45 -15.31 13.06
CA ASP A 470 21.26 -14.17 12.60
C ASP A 470 20.50 -12.84 12.65
N TYR A 471 19.19 -12.86 12.36
CA TYR A 471 18.38 -11.65 12.20
C TYR A 471 17.29 -11.46 13.26
N GLY A 472 17.22 -12.36 14.26
CA GLY A 472 16.23 -12.25 15.34
C GLY A 472 16.31 -10.92 16.10
N LYS A 473 17.53 -10.39 16.30
CA LYS A 473 17.76 -9.08 16.94
C LYS A 473 17.22 -7.89 16.12
N ASP A 474 17.08 -8.07 14.82
CA ASP A 474 16.55 -7.06 13.89
C ASP A 474 15.01 -7.15 13.80
N GLY A 475 14.37 -7.95 14.64
CA GLY A 475 12.93 -8.19 14.64
C GLY A 475 12.46 -9.07 13.47
N ILE A 476 13.37 -9.77 12.79
CA ILE A 476 13.06 -10.66 11.68
C ILE A 476 12.89 -12.07 12.22
N ARG A 477 11.68 -12.60 12.08
CA ARG A 477 11.35 -13.97 12.50
C ARG A 477 11.48 -14.89 11.29
N ALA A 478 11.91 -16.12 11.53
CA ALA A 478 11.91 -17.16 10.51
C ALA A 478 11.29 -18.43 11.07
N ASN A 479 10.31 -19.01 10.38
CA ASN A 479 9.61 -20.23 10.78
C ASN A 479 9.34 -21.10 9.54
N ALA A 480 8.95 -22.35 9.76
CA ALA A 480 8.62 -23.27 8.69
C ALA A 480 7.27 -23.96 8.90
N VAL A 481 6.65 -24.35 7.79
CA VAL A 481 5.57 -25.34 7.78
C VAL A 481 6.11 -26.63 7.16
N ASN A 482 5.82 -27.74 7.82
CA ASN A 482 6.15 -29.09 7.37
C ASN A 482 4.85 -29.80 6.99
N ALA A 483 4.55 -29.83 5.69
CA ALA A 483 3.36 -30.49 5.17
C ALA A 483 3.67 -31.91 4.65
N ASP A 484 2.68 -32.80 4.73
CA ASP A 484 2.72 -34.11 4.08
C ASP A 484 1.53 -34.32 3.14
N ARG A 485 1.78 -35.07 2.05
CA ARG A 485 0.80 -35.55 1.06
C ARG A 485 -0.28 -34.53 0.67
N ILE A 486 0.13 -33.38 0.13
CA ILE A 486 -0.81 -32.38 -0.41
C ILE A 486 -0.89 -32.50 -1.93
N ARG A 487 -2.08 -32.76 -2.46
CA ARG A 487 -2.32 -32.75 -3.92
C ARG A 487 -1.93 -31.40 -4.51
N SER A 488 -1.00 -31.43 -5.45
CA SER A 488 -0.36 -30.24 -6.01
C SER A 488 0.44 -30.61 -7.25
N GLY A 489 1.11 -29.64 -7.89
CA GLY A 489 2.09 -29.94 -8.94
C GLY A 489 3.27 -30.82 -8.47
N LEU A 490 3.48 -30.95 -7.15
CA LEU A 490 4.49 -31.82 -6.52
C LEU A 490 4.01 -33.26 -6.28
N LEU A 491 2.71 -33.43 -6.05
CA LEU A 491 2.06 -34.72 -5.83
C LEU A 491 0.80 -34.75 -6.70
N THR A 492 0.98 -35.16 -7.95
CA THR A 492 -0.10 -35.22 -8.94
C THR A 492 -0.98 -36.43 -8.70
N ASP A 493 -2.17 -36.44 -9.29
CA ASP A 493 -3.08 -37.57 -9.18
C ASP A 493 -2.48 -38.85 -9.78
N GLU A 494 -1.67 -38.75 -10.85
CA GLU A 494 -0.97 -39.93 -11.39
C GLU A 494 0.05 -40.50 -10.38
N MET A 495 0.78 -39.62 -9.68
CA MET A 495 1.71 -40.05 -8.63
C MET A 495 0.99 -40.68 -7.44
N VAL A 496 -0.18 -40.16 -7.08
CA VAL A 496 -1.03 -40.73 -6.02
C VAL A 496 -1.50 -42.12 -6.43
N ALA A 497 -2.04 -42.27 -7.63
CA ALA A 497 -2.50 -43.56 -8.17
C ALA A 497 -1.37 -44.61 -8.18
N ALA A 498 -0.21 -44.27 -8.76
CA ALA A 498 0.93 -45.20 -8.84
C ALA A 498 1.44 -45.63 -7.45
N ARG A 499 1.45 -44.73 -6.47
CA ARG A 499 1.90 -45.05 -5.10
C ARG A 499 0.89 -45.81 -4.28
N ALA A 500 -0.40 -45.54 -4.50
CA ALA A 500 -1.48 -46.30 -3.90
C ALA A 500 -1.41 -47.76 -4.39
N GLU A 501 -1.25 -47.96 -5.71
CA GLU A 501 -1.08 -49.27 -6.33
C GLU A 501 0.17 -50.00 -5.79
N ALA A 502 1.33 -49.34 -5.75
CA ALA A 502 2.56 -49.93 -5.23
C ALA A 502 2.47 -50.36 -3.75
N ARG A 503 1.50 -49.83 -2.99
CA ARG A 503 1.22 -50.18 -1.59
C ARG A 503 0.02 -51.11 -1.42
N GLY A 504 -0.67 -51.48 -2.51
CA GLY A 504 -1.86 -52.33 -2.47
C GLY A 504 -3.04 -51.68 -1.74
N ILE A 505 -3.16 -50.36 -1.78
CA ILE A 505 -4.23 -49.59 -1.12
C ILE A 505 -4.93 -48.64 -2.11
N SER A 506 -6.11 -48.14 -1.75
CA SER A 506 -6.78 -47.11 -2.57
C SER A 506 -6.08 -45.75 -2.47
N GLU A 507 -6.31 -44.87 -3.44
CA GLU A 507 -5.80 -43.49 -3.38
C GLU A 507 -6.28 -42.74 -2.14
N ALA A 508 -7.55 -42.93 -1.76
CA ALA A 508 -8.09 -42.34 -0.55
C ALA A 508 -7.35 -42.82 0.69
N GLN A 509 -7.09 -44.13 0.81
CA GLN A 509 -6.30 -44.72 1.90
C GLN A 509 -4.84 -44.24 1.88
N TYR A 510 -4.26 -44.03 0.70
CA TYR A 510 -2.92 -43.46 0.57
C TYR A 510 -2.87 -42.01 1.07
N MET A 511 -3.83 -41.18 0.68
CA MET A 511 -3.89 -39.78 1.08
C MET A 511 -4.25 -39.59 2.55
N SER A 512 -5.04 -40.50 3.12
CA SER A 512 -5.43 -40.51 4.54
C SER A 512 -4.57 -41.43 5.42
N GLY A 513 -3.48 -41.99 4.88
CA GLY A 513 -2.58 -42.89 5.59
C GLY A 513 -1.68 -42.18 6.62
N ASN A 514 -2.31 -41.58 7.62
CA ASN A 514 -1.77 -40.87 8.78
C ASN A 514 -2.60 -41.22 10.04
N LEU A 515 -2.17 -40.79 11.23
CA LEU A 515 -2.80 -41.20 12.49
C LEU A 515 -4.26 -40.72 12.64
N LEU A 516 -4.63 -39.61 12.01
CA LEU A 516 -6.00 -39.11 12.04
C LEU A 516 -6.93 -39.76 11.00
N GLY A 517 -6.38 -40.50 10.03
CA GLY A 517 -7.17 -41.12 8.97
C GLY A 517 -7.83 -40.10 8.04
N ARG A 518 -7.21 -38.93 7.81
CA ARG A 518 -7.79 -37.83 7.01
C ARG A 518 -6.82 -37.31 5.96
N GLU A 519 -7.32 -37.02 4.76
CA GLU A 519 -6.54 -36.29 3.77
C GLU A 519 -6.28 -34.85 4.26
N VAL A 520 -5.09 -34.33 3.95
CA VAL A 520 -4.68 -32.98 4.33
C VAL A 520 -4.73 -32.07 3.11
N TYR A 521 -5.34 -30.90 3.25
CA TYR A 521 -5.58 -29.97 2.16
C TYR A 521 -4.62 -28.79 2.16
N ALA A 522 -4.41 -28.20 0.98
CA ALA A 522 -3.61 -26.99 0.80
C ALA A 522 -4.11 -25.80 1.65
N SER A 523 -5.42 -25.73 1.93
CA SER A 523 -6.01 -24.71 2.81
C SER A 523 -5.57 -24.86 4.27
N GLU A 524 -5.43 -26.08 4.77
CA GLU A 524 -4.98 -26.32 6.15
C GLU A 524 -3.49 -25.95 6.32
N VAL A 525 -2.68 -26.20 5.29
CA VAL A 525 -1.29 -25.73 5.25
C VAL A 525 -1.22 -24.20 5.21
N ALA A 526 -2.10 -23.55 4.43
CA ALA A 526 -2.21 -22.10 4.37
C ALA A 526 -2.57 -21.48 5.73
N GLU A 527 -3.48 -22.11 6.49
CA GLU A 527 -3.84 -21.69 7.85
C GLU A 527 -2.64 -21.73 8.81
N ALA A 528 -1.76 -22.73 8.68
CA ALA A 528 -0.52 -22.78 9.47
C ALA A 528 0.43 -21.62 9.14
N PHE A 529 0.53 -21.22 7.86
CA PHE A 529 1.29 -20.03 7.48
C PHE A 529 0.67 -18.74 8.05
N VAL A 530 -0.65 -18.60 8.02
CA VAL A 530 -1.36 -17.47 8.63
C VAL A 530 -1.11 -17.42 10.14
N TYR A 531 -1.19 -18.55 10.84
CA TYR A 531 -0.87 -18.62 12.26
C TYR A 531 0.57 -18.13 12.55
N LEU A 532 1.57 -18.59 11.80
CA LEU A 532 2.96 -18.15 12.00
C LEU A 532 3.19 -16.67 11.65
N ALA A 533 2.41 -16.13 10.71
CA ALA A 533 2.39 -14.69 10.44
C ALA A 533 1.87 -13.90 11.65
N HIS A 534 0.83 -14.39 12.33
CA HIS A 534 0.28 -13.79 13.56
C HIS A 534 1.17 -14.00 14.80
N ALA A 535 2.01 -15.04 14.81
CA ALA A 535 2.80 -15.42 15.98
C ALA A 535 4.04 -14.53 16.16
N GLU A 536 3.83 -13.26 16.52
CA GLU A 536 4.88 -12.23 16.62
C GLU A 536 5.99 -12.53 17.65
N LYS A 537 5.77 -13.47 18.58
CA LYS A 537 6.76 -13.90 19.58
C LYS A 537 7.39 -15.27 19.27
N THR A 538 7.18 -15.77 18.05
CA THR A 538 7.63 -17.11 17.62
C THR A 538 8.63 -17.00 16.47
N THR A 539 9.82 -17.60 16.66
CA THR A 539 10.87 -17.75 15.65
C THR A 539 11.55 -19.11 15.81
N ALA A 540 12.18 -19.61 14.75
CA ALA A 540 12.76 -20.95 14.61
C ALA A 540 11.76 -22.12 14.80
N ALA A 541 10.46 -21.84 14.77
CA ALA A 541 9.43 -22.86 14.92
C ALA A 541 9.15 -23.60 13.61
N VAL A 542 8.70 -24.84 13.73
CA VAL A 542 8.20 -25.64 12.63
C VAL A 542 6.83 -26.18 13.00
N ILE A 543 5.81 -25.86 12.19
CA ILE A 543 4.46 -26.40 12.38
C ILE A 543 4.25 -27.54 11.40
N THR A 544 3.90 -28.70 11.92
CA THR A 544 3.60 -29.88 11.10
C THR A 544 2.11 -29.95 10.78
N VAL A 545 1.79 -30.14 9.50
CA VAL A 545 0.42 -30.28 8.97
C VAL A 545 0.38 -31.54 8.08
N ASP A 546 0.16 -32.69 8.71
CA ASP A 546 0.33 -34.01 8.07
C ASP A 546 -0.66 -35.10 8.52
N GLY A 547 -1.65 -34.74 9.36
CA GLY A 547 -2.59 -35.69 9.96
C GLY A 547 -1.94 -36.66 10.96
N GLY A 548 -0.75 -36.35 11.47
CA GLY A 548 0.01 -37.15 12.42
C GLY A 548 0.87 -38.21 11.74
N ASN A 549 1.73 -37.85 10.78
CA ASN A 549 2.70 -38.80 10.24
C ASN A 549 3.84 -38.98 11.25
N ILE A 550 3.72 -40.01 12.10
CA ILE A 550 4.61 -40.23 13.24
C ILE A 550 6.08 -40.38 12.86
N GLU A 551 6.36 -40.91 11.67
CA GLU A 551 7.74 -41.09 11.21
C GLU A 551 8.41 -39.75 10.92
N ALA A 552 7.64 -38.71 10.56
CA ALA A 552 8.10 -37.36 10.30
C ALA A 552 7.93 -36.40 11.50
N SER A 553 7.62 -36.94 12.68
CA SER A 553 7.53 -36.18 13.92
C SER A 553 8.86 -35.49 14.25
N LEU A 554 8.81 -34.18 14.49
CA LEU A 554 9.95 -33.41 14.96
C LEU A 554 10.21 -33.68 16.45
N ARG A 555 11.45 -34.03 16.80
CA ARG A 555 11.90 -34.30 18.17
C ARG A 555 12.92 -33.27 18.64
#